data_AF-A0A2I0AEB7-F1
#
_entry.id   AF-A0A2I0AEB7-F1
#
_cell.length_a   1.000
_cell.length_b   1.000
_cell.length_c   1.000
_cell.angle_alpha   90.00
_cell.angle_beta   90.00
_cell.angle_gamma   90.00
#
_symmetry.space_group_name_H-M   'P 1'
#
loop_
_entity.id
_entity.type
_entity.pdbx_description
1 polymer ?
#
loop_
_entity_poly.entity_id
_entity_poly.type
_entity_poly.pdbx_seq_one_letter_code
_entity_poly.pdbx_strand_id
1 'polypeptide(L)'
;MANQAEVSPRKRKAVEDELEMEASSVAAMTTMNMNQPAAEESEPILSNPSDGAGTSGSAEIWPGEYEWSCCFRDDEIMQQQSAIREEAAKVPYVGDKDPLSALEAEFESGDPILKEKIRLLGEQYAALRRTRGDGNCFFRSFMFAYLEHILVTKDADEVERITRKVIQCRLTLQSLGYTEFTYEDFFNIFMEQLESVMTSMSIEELLSRSRDQCISDYVVMFFRFVTSGEIRKRAEFFEPFIAGLTNTSVDQFCKSSVEPMGEECDHVHIIAMTDALGVSIRVVYLDRSSCDKGELAVNHHDFIPTAASSVGSSSSSSASGNITEPFITLLYRPGHYDILYRR
;
A
#
# COMPACT_ATOMS: atom_id res chain seq x y z
N MET A 1 59.09 2.85 -8.32
CA MET A 1 58.93 1.38 -8.40
C MET A 1 57.44 1.08 -8.46
N ALA A 2 57.06 0.27 -9.44
CA ALA A 2 55.69 0.04 -9.90
C ALA A 2 54.82 -0.75 -8.90
N ASN A 3 53.51 -0.66 -9.08
CA ASN A 3 52.68 -1.85 -9.29
C ASN A 3 51.38 -1.47 -10.01
N GLN A 4 51.38 -1.65 -11.33
CA GLN A 4 50.17 -1.76 -12.14
C GLN A 4 49.64 -3.20 -11.96
N ALA A 5 48.40 -3.34 -11.53
CA ALA A 5 47.74 -4.64 -11.45
C ALA A 5 47.33 -5.07 -12.88
N GLU A 6 48.06 -6.04 -13.44
CA GLU A 6 47.66 -6.71 -14.69
C GLU A 6 46.38 -7.53 -14.45
N VAL A 7 45.31 -7.15 -15.13
CA VAL A 7 44.05 -7.92 -15.19
C VAL A 7 44.29 -9.19 -16.00
N SER A 8 43.97 -10.34 -15.40
CA SER A 8 44.13 -11.68 -15.99
C SER A 8 43.49 -11.80 -17.39
N PRO A 9 44.16 -12.45 -18.37
CA PRO A 9 43.66 -12.60 -19.75
C PRO A 9 42.28 -13.24 -19.86
N ARG A 10 41.88 -14.06 -18.88
CA ARG A 10 40.55 -14.68 -18.82
C ARG A 10 39.43 -13.68 -18.52
N LYS A 11 39.71 -12.61 -17.77
CA LYS A 11 38.72 -11.57 -17.47
C LYS A 11 38.52 -10.60 -18.63
N ARG A 12 39.56 -10.34 -19.44
CA ARG A 12 39.43 -9.52 -20.66
C ARG A 12 38.57 -10.23 -21.71
N LYS A 13 38.79 -11.53 -21.91
CA LYS A 13 38.02 -12.31 -22.89
C LYS A 13 36.53 -12.42 -22.53
N ALA A 14 36.19 -12.55 -21.24
CA ALA A 14 34.78 -12.58 -20.80
C ALA A 14 34.05 -11.26 -21.05
N VAL A 15 34.73 -10.11 -20.90
CA VAL A 15 34.15 -8.79 -21.15
C VAL A 15 34.02 -8.52 -22.66
N GLU A 16 34.95 -9.01 -23.48
CA GLU A 16 34.84 -8.92 -24.95
C GLU A 16 33.69 -9.78 -25.48
N ASP A 17 33.49 -11.00 -24.95
CA ASP A 17 32.38 -11.88 -25.33
C ASP A 17 31.00 -11.32 -24.90
N GLU A 18 30.90 -10.62 -23.75
CA GLU A 18 29.66 -9.94 -23.32
C GLU A 18 29.32 -8.72 -24.20
N LEU A 19 30.32 -7.93 -24.61
CA LEU A 19 30.12 -6.76 -25.48
C LEU A 19 29.73 -7.16 -26.91
N GLU A 20 30.24 -8.28 -27.44
CA GLU A 20 29.81 -8.79 -28.74
C GLU A 20 28.37 -9.33 -28.71
N MET A 21 27.93 -9.90 -27.58
CA MET A 21 26.56 -10.41 -27.43
C MET A 21 25.54 -9.27 -27.31
N GLU A 22 25.88 -8.17 -26.63
CA GLU A 22 25.03 -6.97 -26.58
C GLU A 22 24.98 -6.24 -27.94
N ALA A 23 26.10 -6.12 -28.66
CA ALA A 23 26.11 -5.51 -29.99
C ALA A 23 25.24 -6.29 -31.01
N SER A 24 25.18 -7.61 -30.88
CA SER A 24 24.33 -8.46 -31.72
C SER A 24 22.84 -8.30 -31.42
N SER A 25 22.46 -8.09 -30.15
CA SER A 25 21.06 -7.91 -29.76
C SER A 25 20.50 -6.54 -30.20
N VAL A 26 21.33 -5.49 -30.13
CA VAL A 26 20.95 -4.12 -30.57
C VAL A 26 20.80 -4.04 -32.09
N ALA A 27 21.60 -4.80 -32.86
CA ALA A 27 21.45 -4.90 -34.32
C ALA A 27 20.16 -5.65 -34.73
N ALA A 28 19.75 -6.66 -33.95
CA ALA A 28 18.50 -7.40 -34.19
C ALA A 28 17.24 -6.55 -33.89
N MET A 29 17.28 -5.66 -32.89
CA MET A 29 16.17 -4.75 -32.60
C MET A 29 16.03 -3.62 -33.63
N THR A 30 17.15 -3.13 -34.20
CA THR A 30 17.13 -2.03 -35.19
C THR A 30 16.56 -2.48 -36.54
N THR A 31 16.64 -3.77 -36.88
CA THR A 31 16.15 -4.30 -38.16
C THR A 31 14.65 -4.61 -38.18
N MET A 32 13.97 -4.69 -37.03
CA MET A 32 12.52 -4.93 -36.95
C MET A 32 11.66 -3.66 -37.05
N ASN A 33 12.26 -2.46 -36.96
CA ASN A 33 11.50 -1.19 -36.88
C ASN A 33 11.40 -0.42 -38.22
N MET A 34 11.69 -1.06 -39.35
CA MET A 34 11.62 -0.47 -40.69
C MET A 34 10.75 -1.33 -41.62
N ASN A 35 9.47 -1.49 -41.31
CA ASN A 35 8.49 -1.91 -42.30
C ASN A 35 7.04 -1.67 -41.84
N GLN A 36 6.49 -0.49 -42.12
CA GLN A 36 5.05 -0.29 -42.35
C GLN A 36 4.81 1.04 -43.09
N PRO A 37 4.07 1.05 -44.22
CA PRO A 37 3.87 2.27 -45.02
C PRO A 37 2.64 3.07 -44.57
N ALA A 38 2.72 4.38 -44.83
CA ALA A 38 1.68 5.39 -44.60
C ALA A 38 0.70 5.54 -45.77
N ALA A 39 -0.57 5.86 -45.47
CA ALA A 39 -1.63 6.52 -46.27
C ALA A 39 -2.97 6.31 -45.53
N GLU A 40 -3.99 7.16 -45.48
CA GLU A 40 -4.36 8.40 -46.18
C GLU A 40 -5.52 9.06 -45.40
N GLU A 41 -5.62 10.39 -45.44
CA GLU A 41 -6.75 11.19 -44.92
C GLU A 41 -8.00 11.03 -45.81
N SER A 42 -9.21 11.10 -45.22
CA SER A 42 -10.40 11.58 -45.93
C SER A 42 -11.51 12.07 -44.99
N GLU A 43 -12.01 13.27 -45.29
CA GLU A 43 -13.12 14.00 -44.66
C GLU A 43 -14.47 13.73 -45.39
N PRO A 44 -15.62 14.20 -44.88
CA PRO A 44 -16.89 13.46 -44.86
C PRO A 44 -17.83 13.74 -46.04
N ILE A 45 -18.75 12.80 -46.31
CA ILE A 45 -19.79 12.95 -47.34
C ILE A 45 -21.19 12.85 -46.71
N LEU A 46 -21.89 13.98 -46.75
CA LEU A 46 -23.34 14.13 -46.63
C LEU A 46 -24.09 13.42 -47.76
N SER A 47 -25.15 12.68 -47.45
CA SER A 47 -26.37 12.67 -48.28
C SER A 47 -27.56 12.00 -47.57
N ASN A 48 -28.66 12.74 -47.49
CA ASN A 48 -30.04 12.22 -47.42
C ASN A 48 -30.81 12.86 -48.58
N PRO A 49 -31.70 12.10 -49.24
CA PRO A 49 -33.13 12.45 -49.27
C PRO A 49 -34.00 11.17 -49.23
N SER A 50 -35.32 11.10 -49.06
CA SER A 50 -36.48 11.98 -48.94
C SER A 50 -37.67 11.06 -48.67
N ASP A 51 -38.69 11.50 -47.92
CA ASP A 51 -40.10 11.43 -48.35
C ASP A 51 -41.03 12.02 -47.27
N GLY A 52 -41.95 12.87 -47.71
CA GLY A 52 -42.76 13.74 -46.85
C GLY A 52 -44.23 13.33 -46.71
N ALA A 53 -44.94 14.08 -45.85
CA ALA A 53 -46.26 14.69 -46.07
C ALA A 53 -47.00 14.89 -44.73
N GLY A 54 -47.58 16.08 -44.53
CA GLY A 54 -48.66 16.32 -43.54
C GLY A 54 -48.49 17.58 -42.70
N THR A 55 -49.24 18.63 -43.04
CA THR A 55 -49.28 19.94 -42.38
C THR A 55 -50.28 20.03 -41.22
N SER A 56 -49.99 20.98 -40.31
CA SER A 56 -50.89 21.76 -39.44
C SER A 56 -51.15 21.30 -38.00
N GLY A 57 -50.62 22.06 -37.03
CA GLY A 57 -51.26 22.27 -35.72
C GLY A 57 -50.32 22.47 -34.54
N SER A 58 -50.11 23.75 -34.17
CA SER A 58 -49.97 24.24 -32.78
C SER A 58 -48.78 23.80 -31.91
N ALA A 59 -47.88 24.77 -31.71
CA ALA A 59 -47.05 25.04 -30.53
C ALA A 59 -46.90 23.96 -29.44
N GLU A 60 -45.66 23.48 -29.26
CA GLU A 60 -45.10 23.20 -27.94
C GLU A 60 -43.55 23.22 -27.99
N ILE A 61 -42.97 23.84 -26.98
CA ILE A 61 -41.56 24.23 -26.80
C ILE A 61 -40.75 23.04 -26.29
N TRP A 62 -39.62 22.69 -26.92
CA TRP A 62 -38.49 22.03 -26.24
C TRP A 62 -37.15 22.37 -26.95
N PRO A 63 -36.24 23.14 -26.32
CA PRO A 63 -34.84 23.21 -26.73
C PRO A 63 -34.09 22.05 -26.07
N GLY A 64 -33.70 21.06 -26.87
CA GLY A 64 -32.89 19.92 -26.43
C GLY A 64 -31.41 20.19 -26.59
N GLU A 65 -30.85 21.10 -25.79
CA GLU A 65 -29.42 21.08 -25.45
C GLU A 65 -29.22 19.96 -24.43
N TYR A 66 -28.90 18.76 -24.90
CA TYR A 66 -28.41 17.66 -24.06
C TYR A 66 -27.01 17.28 -24.50
N GLU A 67 -26.11 18.26 -24.44
CA GLU A 67 -24.68 18.04 -24.43
C GLU A 67 -24.14 18.88 -23.26
N TRP A 68 -23.34 18.27 -22.39
CA TRP A 68 -22.58 18.93 -21.31
C TRP A 68 -23.16 19.11 -19.88
N SER A 69 -23.81 18.12 -19.27
CA SER A 69 -24.10 18.16 -17.80
C SER A 69 -23.25 17.22 -16.92
N CYS A 70 -22.41 16.33 -17.47
CA CYS A 70 -21.58 15.43 -16.65
C CYS A 70 -20.24 16.03 -16.20
N CYS A 71 -19.57 16.85 -17.02
CA CYS A 71 -18.23 17.36 -16.69
C CYS A 71 -18.20 18.35 -15.51
N PHE A 72 -19.28 19.13 -15.31
CA PHE A 72 -19.33 20.13 -14.22
C PHE A 72 -19.34 19.51 -12.82
N ARG A 73 -19.98 18.35 -12.65
CA ARG A 73 -20.04 17.65 -11.36
C ARG A 73 -18.70 17.01 -10.99
N ASP A 74 -17.99 16.47 -11.96
CA ASP A 74 -16.70 15.81 -11.72
C ASP A 74 -15.63 16.83 -11.33
N ASP A 75 -15.64 18.02 -11.93
CA ASP A 75 -14.74 19.13 -11.55
C ASP A 75 -15.02 19.64 -10.12
N GLU A 76 -16.29 19.77 -9.74
CA GLU A 76 -16.70 20.16 -8.39
C GLU A 76 -16.28 19.10 -7.34
N ILE A 77 -16.45 17.81 -7.66
CA ILE A 77 -16.02 16.70 -6.79
C ILE A 77 -14.48 16.70 -6.65
N MET A 78 -13.75 16.87 -7.74
CA MET A 78 -12.28 16.94 -7.70
C MET A 78 -11.81 18.14 -6.87
N GLN A 79 -12.44 19.31 -7.01
CA GLN A 79 -12.13 20.49 -6.20
C GLN A 79 -12.41 20.25 -4.71
N GLN A 80 -13.55 19.64 -4.38
CA GLN A 80 -13.88 19.32 -3.00
C GLN A 80 -12.87 18.33 -2.40
N GLN A 81 -12.52 17.26 -3.13
CA GLN A 81 -11.52 16.28 -2.68
C GLN A 81 -10.14 16.93 -2.51
N SER A 82 -9.74 17.82 -3.41
CA SER A 82 -8.50 18.58 -3.30
C SER A 82 -8.48 19.46 -2.05
N ALA A 83 -9.58 20.18 -1.76
CA ALA A 83 -9.68 21.02 -0.57
C ALA A 83 -9.61 20.20 0.74
N ILE A 84 -10.26 19.03 0.78
CA ILE A 84 -10.17 18.12 1.94
C ILE A 84 -8.73 17.62 2.13
N ARG A 85 -8.05 17.26 1.03
CA ARG A 85 -6.64 16.83 1.07
C ARG A 85 -5.71 17.96 1.51
N GLU A 86 -5.97 19.20 1.11
CA GLU A 86 -5.18 20.37 1.51
C GLU A 86 -5.34 20.69 3.01
N GLU A 87 -6.55 20.59 3.55
CA GLU A 87 -6.78 20.68 5.00
C GLU A 87 -6.04 19.56 5.75
N ALA A 88 -6.11 18.32 5.25
CA ALA A 88 -5.37 17.19 5.82
C ALA A 88 -3.85 17.38 5.71
N ALA A 89 -3.35 18.08 4.68
CA ALA A 89 -1.93 18.35 4.47
C ALA A 89 -1.31 19.20 5.59
N LYS A 90 -2.13 19.95 6.35
CA LYS A 90 -1.68 20.73 7.51
C LYS A 90 -1.20 19.84 8.67
N VAL A 91 -1.70 18.61 8.74
CA VAL A 91 -1.27 17.61 9.74
C VAL A 91 -0.11 16.82 9.15
N PRO A 92 1.03 16.63 9.83
CA PRO A 92 2.12 15.82 9.29
C PRO A 92 1.66 14.39 9.01
N TYR A 93 2.29 13.73 8.04
CA TYR A 93 1.99 12.34 7.70
C TYR A 93 2.08 11.37 8.88
N VAL A 94 3.10 11.58 9.72
CA VAL A 94 3.34 10.86 10.97
C VAL A 94 3.52 11.88 12.09
N GLY A 95 2.68 11.81 13.12
CA GLY A 95 2.69 12.70 14.27
C GLY A 95 3.87 12.43 15.22
N ASP A 96 3.99 13.25 16.25
CA ASP A 96 4.90 12.99 17.37
C ASP A 96 4.34 11.88 18.28
N LYS A 97 5.16 11.41 19.22
CA LYS A 97 4.74 10.40 20.19
C LYS A 97 4.00 11.08 21.32
N ASP A 98 2.69 10.83 21.41
CA ASP A 98 1.81 11.43 22.39
C ASP A 98 1.49 10.45 23.52
N PRO A 99 1.35 10.92 24.78
CA PRO A 99 0.83 10.07 25.85
C PRO A 99 -0.61 9.66 25.53
N LEU A 100 -1.02 8.47 25.98
CA LEU A 100 -2.38 7.98 25.72
C LEU A 100 -3.48 8.88 26.33
N SER A 101 -3.15 9.69 27.33
CA SER A 101 -4.04 10.72 27.90
C SER A 101 -4.49 11.77 26.87
N ALA A 102 -3.72 11.98 25.79
CA ALA A 102 -4.14 12.84 24.70
C ALA A 102 -5.36 12.26 23.96
N LEU A 103 -5.43 10.93 23.83
CA LEU A 103 -6.59 10.24 23.27
C LEU A 103 -7.77 10.27 24.25
N GLU A 104 -7.53 10.12 25.55
CA GLU A 104 -8.58 10.27 26.58
C GLU A 104 -9.26 11.64 26.50
N ALA A 105 -8.47 12.71 26.35
CA ALA A 105 -8.98 14.08 26.27
C ALA A 105 -9.86 14.31 25.02
N GLU A 106 -9.55 13.68 23.88
CA GLU A 106 -10.38 13.75 22.67
C GLU A 106 -11.78 13.15 22.88
N PHE A 107 -11.87 12.12 23.71
CA PHE A 107 -13.11 11.38 23.99
C PHE A 107 -13.76 11.76 25.33
N GLU A 108 -13.31 12.84 25.99
CA GLU A 108 -13.83 13.26 27.29
C GLU A 108 -15.34 13.52 27.26
N SER A 109 -15.82 14.13 26.17
CA SER A 109 -17.25 14.38 25.89
C SER A 109 -17.90 13.30 24.99
N GLY A 110 -17.19 12.19 24.76
CA GLY A 110 -17.60 11.10 23.87
C GLY A 110 -18.45 10.03 24.53
N ASP A 111 -18.61 8.92 23.81
CA ASP A 111 -19.36 7.75 24.26
C ASP A 111 -18.72 7.11 25.52
N PRO A 112 -19.48 6.85 26.60
CA PRO A 112 -18.97 6.19 27.80
C PRO A 112 -18.26 4.85 27.54
N ILE A 113 -18.71 4.09 26.54
CA ILE A 113 -18.09 2.81 26.13
C ILE A 113 -16.67 3.06 25.63
N LEU A 114 -16.48 4.07 24.77
CA LEU A 114 -15.18 4.41 24.23
C LEU A 114 -14.26 4.96 25.32
N LYS A 115 -14.78 5.77 26.24
CA LYS A 115 -14.00 6.28 27.39
C LYS A 115 -13.45 5.14 28.24
N GLU A 116 -14.28 4.15 28.58
CA GLU A 116 -13.82 3.01 29.38
C GLU A 116 -12.82 2.14 28.61
N LYS A 117 -13.02 1.93 27.30
CA LYS A 117 -12.04 1.22 26.47
C LYS A 117 -10.71 1.95 26.39
N ILE A 118 -10.70 3.28 26.26
CA ILE A 118 -9.44 4.06 26.26
C ILE A 118 -8.77 3.98 27.63
N ARG A 119 -9.53 4.03 28.73
CA ARG A 119 -9.00 3.84 30.08
C ARG A 119 -8.30 2.48 30.22
N LEU A 120 -8.94 1.41 29.77
CA LEU A 120 -8.36 0.05 29.74
C LEU A 120 -7.14 -0.04 28.80
N LEU A 121 -7.18 0.65 27.67
CA LEU A 121 -6.04 0.75 26.75
C LEU A 121 -4.83 1.39 27.46
N GLY A 122 -5.07 2.40 28.32
CA GLY A 122 -4.05 3.08 29.12
C GLY A 122 -3.34 2.21 30.16
N GLU A 123 -3.94 1.08 30.54
CA GLU A 123 -3.30 0.09 31.42
C GLU A 123 -2.22 -0.71 30.69
N GLN A 124 -2.37 -0.93 29.37
CA GLN A 124 -1.46 -1.77 28.58
C GLN A 124 -0.49 -0.95 27.70
N TYR A 125 -0.91 0.24 27.26
CA TYR A 125 -0.15 1.09 26.34
C TYR A 125 0.20 2.43 26.97
N ALA A 126 1.41 2.90 26.72
CA ALA A 126 1.95 4.14 27.29
C ALA A 126 1.65 5.36 26.41
N ALA A 127 1.72 5.15 25.09
CA ALA A 127 1.71 6.22 24.10
C ALA A 127 1.06 5.77 22.80
N LEU A 128 0.67 6.75 22.00
CA LEU A 128 0.26 6.58 20.61
C LEU A 128 1.05 7.51 19.71
N ARG A 129 1.10 7.19 18.41
CA ARG A 129 1.55 8.10 17.37
C ARG A 129 0.54 8.13 16.25
N ARG A 130 0.00 9.31 16.00
CA ARG A 130 -1.05 9.51 14.99
C ARG A 130 -0.47 9.47 13.58
N THR A 131 -1.27 9.04 12.61
CA THR A 131 -0.95 9.23 11.20
C THR A 131 -2.01 10.11 10.52
N ARG A 132 -1.67 10.77 9.41
CA ARG A 132 -2.66 11.57 8.66
C ARG A 132 -3.77 10.66 8.10
N GLY A 133 -5.01 11.12 8.15
CA GLY A 133 -6.17 10.41 7.58
C GLY A 133 -6.33 10.70 6.09
N ASP A 134 -5.48 10.11 5.25
CA ASP A 134 -5.46 10.30 3.80
C ASP A 134 -5.62 8.99 3.01
N GLY A 135 -6.24 7.99 3.63
CA GLY A 135 -6.40 6.63 3.08
C GLY A 135 -5.16 5.75 3.15
N ASN A 136 -3.97 6.31 3.40
CA ASN A 136 -2.71 5.56 3.48
C ASN A 136 -2.30 5.21 4.93
N CYS A 137 -3.15 5.53 5.91
CA CYS A 137 -2.82 5.46 7.34
C CYS A 137 -2.33 4.08 7.81
N PHE A 138 -2.88 2.97 7.27
CA PHE A 138 -2.41 1.61 7.59
C PHE A 138 -0.94 1.40 7.16
N PHE A 139 -0.67 1.54 5.86
CA PHE A 139 0.68 1.35 5.31
C PHE A 139 1.68 2.30 5.94
N ARG A 140 1.28 3.55 6.22
CA ARG A 140 2.16 4.54 6.82
C ARG A 140 2.42 4.28 8.30
N SER A 141 1.42 3.81 9.04
CA SER A 141 1.60 3.37 10.42
C SER A 141 2.53 2.15 10.48
N PHE A 142 2.33 1.17 9.59
CA PHE A 142 3.19 0.00 9.48
C PHE A 142 4.63 0.39 9.12
N MET A 143 4.81 1.24 8.10
CA MET A 143 6.11 1.75 7.67
C MET A 143 6.91 2.29 8.85
N PHE A 144 6.34 3.25 9.58
CA PHE A 144 7.04 3.90 10.67
C PHE A 144 7.29 2.95 11.82
N ALA A 145 6.29 2.17 12.24
CA ALA A 145 6.43 1.22 13.35
C ALA A 145 7.49 0.15 13.07
N TYR A 146 7.53 -0.37 11.83
CA TYR A 146 8.53 -1.36 11.42
C TYR A 146 9.94 -0.76 11.40
N LEU A 147 10.12 0.39 10.74
CA LEU A 147 11.44 1.04 10.65
C LEU A 147 11.93 1.53 12.02
N GLU A 148 11.04 2.03 12.88
CA GLU A 148 11.36 2.43 14.26
C GLU A 148 11.78 1.22 15.09
N HIS A 149 11.11 0.06 14.91
CA HIS A 149 11.51 -1.18 15.57
C HIS A 149 12.94 -1.57 15.19
N ILE A 150 13.26 -1.65 13.90
CA ILE A 150 14.61 -1.98 13.42
C ILE A 150 15.64 -0.96 13.89
N LEU A 151 15.29 0.34 13.89
CA LEU A 151 16.15 1.41 14.38
C LEU A 151 16.53 1.21 15.86
N VAL A 152 15.58 0.80 16.70
CA VAL A 152 15.78 0.62 18.15
C VAL A 152 16.47 -0.71 18.46
N THR A 153 16.05 -1.81 17.83
CA THR A 153 16.56 -3.15 18.14
C THR A 153 17.88 -3.47 17.44
N LYS A 154 18.14 -2.82 16.29
CA LYS A 154 19.28 -3.13 15.40
C LYS A 154 19.34 -4.62 15.04
N ASP A 155 18.17 -5.23 14.87
CA ASP A 155 18.03 -6.66 14.58
C ASP A 155 18.47 -6.98 13.14
N ALA A 156 19.72 -7.41 12.99
CA ALA A 156 20.30 -7.77 11.70
C ALA A 156 19.66 -9.03 11.08
N ASP A 157 19.20 -9.97 11.90
CA ASP A 157 18.59 -11.21 11.43
C ASP A 157 17.21 -10.92 10.80
N GLU A 158 16.44 -10.02 11.43
CA GLU A 158 15.17 -9.54 10.88
C GLU A 158 15.38 -8.76 9.58
N VAL A 159 16.42 -7.91 9.50
CA VAL A 159 16.77 -7.18 8.27
C VAL A 159 17.14 -8.15 7.14
N GLU A 160 17.98 -9.16 7.41
CA GLU A 160 18.31 -10.18 6.40
C GLU A 160 17.06 -10.95 5.95
N ARG A 161 16.17 -11.29 6.89
CA ARG A 161 14.92 -12.00 6.61
C ARG A 161 13.99 -11.17 5.73
N ILE A 162 13.74 -9.91 6.07
CA ILE A 162 12.86 -9.04 5.29
C ILE A 162 13.45 -8.74 3.92
N THR A 163 14.77 -8.54 3.79
CA THR A 163 15.42 -8.33 2.49
C THR A 163 15.16 -9.50 1.54
N ARG A 164 15.26 -10.75 2.03
CA ARG A 164 14.90 -11.93 1.24
C ARG A 164 13.44 -11.94 0.82
N LYS A 165 12.53 -11.50 1.70
CA LYS A 165 11.09 -11.37 1.39
C LYS A 165 10.82 -10.28 0.35
N VAL A 166 11.47 -9.13 0.45
CA VAL A 166 11.38 -8.04 -0.54
C VAL A 166 11.80 -8.53 -1.93
N ILE A 167 12.93 -9.24 -2.02
CA ILE A 167 13.39 -9.84 -3.29
C ILE A 167 12.36 -10.83 -3.83
N GLN A 168 11.78 -11.69 -2.98
CA GLN A 168 10.72 -12.61 -3.39
C GLN A 168 9.46 -11.89 -3.89
N CYS A 169 9.07 -10.78 -3.26
CA CYS A 169 7.94 -9.97 -3.71
C CYS A 169 8.21 -9.33 -5.07
N ARG A 170 9.44 -8.83 -5.31
CA ARG A 170 9.87 -8.31 -6.61
C ARG A 170 9.72 -9.37 -7.71
N LEU A 171 10.24 -10.58 -7.49
CA LEU A 171 10.12 -11.69 -8.42
C LEU A 171 8.65 -12.11 -8.66
N THR A 172 7.82 -12.03 -7.62
CA THR A 172 6.38 -12.31 -7.74
C THR A 172 5.72 -11.32 -8.70
N LEU A 173 5.98 -10.02 -8.57
CA LEU A 173 5.45 -9.01 -9.49
C LEU A 173 5.92 -9.25 -10.95
N GLN A 174 7.19 -9.58 -11.16
CA GLN A 174 7.70 -9.96 -12.48
C GLN A 174 6.94 -11.14 -13.08
N SER A 175 6.71 -12.19 -12.28
CA SER A 175 5.96 -13.38 -12.73
C SER A 175 4.49 -13.09 -13.05
N LEU A 176 3.91 -12.05 -12.45
CA LEU A 176 2.53 -11.58 -12.69
C LEU A 176 2.43 -10.61 -13.88
N GLY A 177 3.55 -10.33 -14.54
CA GLY A 177 3.61 -9.50 -15.75
C GLY A 177 3.74 -7.99 -15.48
N TYR A 178 4.10 -7.55 -14.28
CA TYR A 178 4.44 -6.14 -14.05
C TYR A 178 5.80 -5.83 -14.68
N THR A 179 5.87 -4.73 -15.41
CA THR A 179 7.13 -4.26 -15.98
C THR A 179 8.01 -3.62 -14.89
N GLU A 180 9.28 -4.00 -14.83
CA GLU A 180 10.18 -3.65 -13.72
C GLU A 180 10.29 -2.14 -13.44
N PHE A 181 10.42 -1.32 -14.49
CA PHE A 181 10.52 0.14 -14.37
C PHE A 181 9.31 0.80 -13.68
N THR A 182 8.18 0.10 -13.57
CA THR A 182 6.96 0.65 -12.96
C THR A 182 6.97 0.62 -11.43
N TYR A 183 7.82 -0.21 -10.82
CA TYR A 183 7.85 -0.37 -9.35
C TYR A 183 9.26 -0.40 -8.75
N GLU A 184 10.33 -0.46 -9.56
CA GLU A 184 11.69 -0.62 -9.05
C GLU A 184 12.10 0.48 -8.06
N ASP A 185 11.74 1.73 -8.33
CA ASP A 185 12.08 2.87 -7.46
C ASP A 185 11.43 2.73 -6.08
N PHE A 186 10.19 2.25 -6.00
CA PHE A 186 9.51 2.05 -4.72
C PHE A 186 10.25 1.01 -3.85
N PHE A 187 10.69 -0.09 -4.47
CA PHE A 187 11.47 -1.12 -3.79
C PHE A 187 12.84 -0.60 -3.34
N ASN A 188 13.51 0.17 -4.20
CA ASN A 188 14.82 0.74 -3.91
C ASN A 188 14.73 1.74 -2.74
N ILE A 189 13.74 2.63 -2.72
CA ILE A 189 13.55 3.61 -1.65
C ILE A 189 13.28 2.92 -0.30
N PHE A 190 12.45 1.86 -0.26
CA PHE A 190 12.24 1.10 0.97
C PHE A 190 13.52 0.44 1.48
N MET A 191 14.28 -0.21 0.59
CA MET A 191 15.55 -0.84 0.92
C MET A 191 16.59 0.17 1.43
N GLU A 192 16.62 1.37 0.86
CA GLU A 192 17.47 2.47 1.33
C GLU A 192 17.07 2.91 2.75
N GLN A 193 15.77 3.04 3.05
CA GLN A 193 15.32 3.40 4.40
C GLN A 193 15.70 2.30 5.41
N LEU A 194 15.55 1.03 5.02
CA LEU A 194 15.92 -0.12 5.84
C LEU A 194 17.44 -0.16 6.15
N GLU A 195 18.29 0.09 5.16
CA GLU A 195 19.74 0.19 5.35
C GLU A 195 20.12 1.40 6.22
N SER A 196 19.44 2.53 6.02
CA SER A 196 19.71 3.76 6.77
C SER A 196 19.37 3.61 8.26
N VAL A 197 18.25 2.97 8.60
CA VAL A 197 17.89 2.70 10.00
C VAL A 197 18.84 1.74 10.69
N MET A 198 19.54 0.87 9.95
CA MET A 198 20.56 -0.01 10.52
C MET A 198 21.86 0.73 10.82
N THR A 199 22.30 1.59 9.91
CA THR A 199 23.64 2.19 9.94
C THR A 199 23.76 3.41 10.85
N SER A 200 23.07 4.51 10.55
CA SER A 200 23.38 5.82 11.16
C SER A 200 22.20 6.76 11.39
N MET A 201 20.98 6.37 11.00
CA MET A 201 19.81 7.23 11.14
C MET A 201 19.42 7.45 12.61
N SER A 202 18.99 8.66 12.96
CA SER A 202 18.36 8.95 14.25
C SER A 202 16.83 8.84 14.18
N ILE A 203 16.15 8.81 15.33
CA ILE A 203 14.67 8.77 15.35
C ILE A 203 14.06 10.05 14.76
N GLU A 204 14.72 11.20 14.94
CA GLU A 204 14.31 12.48 14.37
C GLU A 204 14.46 12.48 12.85
N GLU A 205 15.54 11.88 12.33
CA GLU A 205 15.73 11.73 10.88
C GLU A 205 14.70 10.77 10.29
N LEU A 206 14.45 9.62 10.93
CA LEU A 206 13.40 8.68 10.51
C LEU A 206 12.03 9.37 10.45
N LEU A 207 11.71 10.17 11.47
CA LEU A 207 10.47 10.95 11.51
C LEU A 207 10.42 12.02 10.42
N SER A 208 11.54 12.71 10.16
CA SER A 208 11.63 13.69 9.08
C SER A 208 11.40 13.03 7.71
N ARG A 209 12.05 11.89 7.43
CA ARG A 209 11.86 11.15 6.17
C ARG A 209 10.46 10.57 6.03
N SER A 210 9.86 10.12 7.13
CA SER A 210 8.47 9.64 7.15
C SER A 210 7.43 10.77 7.01
N ARG A 211 7.86 12.03 7.12
CA ARG A 211 7.06 13.24 6.86
C ARG A 211 7.33 13.83 5.48
N ASP A 212 8.44 13.46 4.84
CA ASP A 212 8.73 13.85 3.47
C ASP A 212 7.79 13.13 2.51
N GLN A 213 7.18 13.89 1.61
CA GLN A 213 6.18 13.35 0.71
C GLN A 213 6.76 12.33 -0.27
N CYS A 214 7.91 12.62 -0.87
CA CYS A 214 8.51 11.72 -1.84
C CYS A 214 8.89 10.39 -1.18
N ILE A 215 9.57 10.43 -0.04
CA ILE A 215 10.00 9.20 0.64
C ILE A 215 8.79 8.44 1.20
N SER A 216 7.92 9.11 1.96
CA SER A 216 6.78 8.44 2.59
C SER A 216 5.83 7.84 1.55
N ASP A 217 5.49 8.56 0.48
CA ASP A 217 4.54 8.06 -0.52
C ASP A 217 5.16 6.93 -1.35
N TYR A 218 6.46 6.97 -1.66
CA TYR A 218 7.14 5.89 -2.39
C TYR A 218 7.20 4.60 -1.57
N VAL A 219 7.44 4.70 -0.26
CA VAL A 219 7.42 3.53 0.63
C VAL A 219 5.99 2.99 0.80
N VAL A 220 4.98 3.85 0.85
CA VAL A 220 3.56 3.41 0.82
C VAL A 220 3.26 2.67 -0.49
N MET A 221 3.69 3.19 -1.64
CA MET A 221 3.53 2.53 -2.93
C MET A 221 4.21 1.16 -2.96
N PHE A 222 5.41 1.03 -2.38
CA PHE A 222 6.06 -0.27 -2.21
C PHE A 222 5.14 -1.27 -1.49
N PHE A 223 4.54 -0.89 -0.35
CA PHE A 223 3.62 -1.78 0.35
C PHE A 223 2.35 -2.09 -0.44
N ARG A 224 1.81 -1.13 -1.19
CA ARG A 224 0.65 -1.36 -2.08
C ARG A 224 0.97 -2.38 -3.17
N PHE A 225 2.12 -2.26 -3.84
CA PHE A 225 2.56 -3.23 -4.84
C PHE A 225 2.82 -4.63 -4.25
N VAL A 226 3.47 -4.71 -3.09
CA VAL A 226 3.67 -5.99 -2.38
C VAL A 226 2.33 -6.64 -2.05
N THR A 227 1.38 -5.85 -1.55
CA THR A 227 0.03 -6.31 -1.19
C THR A 227 -0.72 -6.81 -2.43
N SER A 228 -0.74 -6.03 -3.51
CA SER A 228 -1.36 -6.42 -4.80
C SER A 228 -0.75 -7.71 -5.34
N GLY A 229 0.59 -7.81 -5.36
CA GLY A 229 1.30 -8.99 -5.82
C GLY A 229 0.93 -10.26 -5.04
N GLU A 230 0.83 -10.17 -3.71
CA GLU A 230 0.47 -11.32 -2.88
C GLU A 230 -1.00 -11.71 -3.02
N ILE A 231 -1.91 -10.74 -3.16
CA ILE A 231 -3.33 -10.98 -3.45
C ILE A 231 -3.48 -11.72 -4.78
N ARG A 232 -2.84 -11.22 -5.84
CA ARG A 232 -2.91 -11.82 -7.19
C ARG A 232 -2.25 -13.19 -7.25
N LYS A 233 -1.14 -13.39 -6.54
CA LYS A 233 -0.46 -14.69 -6.43
C LYS A 233 -1.32 -15.76 -5.76
N ARG A 234 -2.15 -15.38 -4.78
CA ARG A 234 -3.10 -16.26 -4.09
C ARG A 234 -4.55 -15.92 -4.47
N ALA A 235 -4.82 -15.65 -5.74
CA ALA A 235 -6.12 -15.18 -6.20
C ALA A 235 -7.27 -16.12 -5.77
N GLU A 236 -7.12 -17.43 -5.92
CA GLU A 236 -8.15 -18.42 -5.54
C GLU A 236 -8.52 -18.36 -4.04
N PHE A 237 -7.55 -18.02 -3.18
CA PHE A 237 -7.79 -17.87 -1.74
C PHE A 237 -8.52 -16.57 -1.43
N PHE A 238 -8.16 -15.46 -2.09
CA PHE A 238 -8.73 -14.14 -1.80
C PHE A 238 -10.05 -13.87 -2.52
N GLU A 239 -10.33 -14.55 -3.64
CA GLU A 239 -11.52 -14.36 -4.47
C GLU A 239 -12.85 -14.36 -3.69
N PRO A 240 -13.18 -15.36 -2.83
CA PRO A 240 -14.46 -15.35 -2.13
C PRO A 240 -14.63 -14.16 -1.18
N PHE A 241 -13.53 -13.67 -0.58
CA PHE A 241 -13.56 -12.52 0.31
C PHE A 241 -13.73 -11.22 -0.48
N ILE A 242 -13.01 -11.07 -1.59
CA ILE A 242 -13.11 -9.90 -2.48
C ILE A 242 -14.49 -9.82 -3.12
N ALA A 243 -15.03 -10.95 -3.59
CA ALA A 243 -16.38 -11.02 -4.13
C ALA A 243 -17.42 -10.57 -3.10
N GLY A 244 -17.28 -10.97 -1.84
CA GLY A 244 -18.17 -10.56 -0.75
C GLY A 244 -18.07 -9.07 -0.38
N LEU A 245 -16.91 -8.43 -0.59
CA LEU A 245 -16.67 -7.03 -0.25
C LEU A 245 -17.12 -6.07 -1.36
N THR A 246 -16.73 -6.34 -2.61
CA THR A 246 -16.86 -5.39 -3.72
C THR A 246 -17.59 -5.95 -4.94
N ASN A 247 -17.92 -7.25 -4.97
CA ASN A 247 -18.45 -7.93 -6.16
C ASN A 247 -17.58 -7.74 -7.42
N THR A 248 -16.26 -7.59 -7.26
CA THR A 248 -15.29 -7.46 -8.37
C THR A 248 -14.36 -8.67 -8.44
N SER A 249 -13.65 -8.81 -9.56
CA SER A 249 -12.57 -9.81 -9.66
C SER A 249 -11.35 -9.38 -8.86
N VAL A 250 -10.47 -10.34 -8.53
CA VAL A 250 -9.22 -10.07 -7.81
C VAL A 250 -8.35 -9.03 -8.51
N ASP A 251 -8.23 -9.11 -9.84
CA ASP A 251 -7.44 -8.16 -10.64
C ASP A 251 -8.04 -6.74 -10.62
N GLN A 252 -9.37 -6.64 -10.71
CA GLN A 252 -10.05 -5.34 -10.63
C GLN A 252 -9.91 -4.73 -9.24
N PHE A 253 -10.11 -5.52 -8.18
CA PHE A 253 -9.91 -5.07 -6.81
C PHE A 253 -8.49 -4.55 -6.57
N CYS A 254 -7.46 -5.25 -7.07
CA CYS A 254 -6.08 -4.78 -6.95
C CYS A 254 -5.86 -3.42 -7.63
N LYS A 255 -6.36 -3.26 -8.85
CA LYS A 255 -6.20 -2.02 -9.64
C LYS A 255 -7.03 -0.84 -9.12
N SER A 256 -8.18 -1.09 -8.50
CA SER A 256 -9.08 -0.02 -8.03
C SER A 256 -8.89 0.34 -6.56
N SER A 257 -8.48 -0.61 -5.72
CA SER A 257 -8.58 -0.46 -4.26
C SER A 257 -7.28 -0.78 -3.52
N VAL A 258 -6.29 -1.43 -4.15
CA VAL A 258 -5.01 -1.76 -3.52
C VAL A 258 -3.89 -0.86 -4.02
N GLU A 259 -3.69 -0.81 -5.34
CA GLU A 259 -2.59 -0.08 -5.99
C GLU A 259 -2.72 1.44 -5.93
N PRO A 260 -3.92 2.05 -6.09
CA PRO A 260 -4.04 3.50 -6.06
C PRO A 260 -3.74 4.10 -4.69
N MET A 261 -3.07 5.25 -4.68
CA MET A 261 -2.84 6.03 -3.45
C MET A 261 -4.15 6.58 -2.90
N GLY A 262 -4.27 6.56 -1.57
CA GLY A 262 -5.42 7.10 -0.86
C GLY A 262 -6.61 6.15 -0.74
N GLU A 263 -6.51 4.92 -1.24
CA GLU A 263 -7.51 3.88 -1.01
C GLU A 263 -7.34 3.23 0.37
N GLU A 264 -8.43 3.11 1.11
CA GLU A 264 -8.43 2.61 2.49
C GLU A 264 -8.07 1.12 2.57
N CYS A 265 -7.44 0.73 3.68
CA CYS A 265 -7.04 -0.65 3.93
C CYS A 265 -8.04 -1.39 4.83
N ASP A 266 -8.64 -2.44 4.29
CA ASP A 266 -9.39 -3.46 5.01
C ASP A 266 -8.57 -4.73 5.30
N HIS A 267 -9.13 -5.71 6.01
CA HIS A 267 -8.49 -6.96 6.46
C HIS A 267 -7.74 -7.72 5.37
N VAL A 268 -8.27 -7.73 4.14
CA VAL A 268 -7.63 -8.38 2.97
C VAL A 268 -6.21 -7.83 2.75
N HIS A 269 -6.04 -6.51 2.86
CA HIS A 269 -4.75 -5.84 2.70
C HIS A 269 -3.78 -6.24 3.81
N ILE A 270 -4.27 -6.27 5.06
CA ILE A 270 -3.46 -6.61 6.24
C ILE A 270 -2.95 -8.06 6.12
N ILE A 271 -3.83 -9.00 5.79
CA ILE A 271 -3.46 -10.43 5.63
C ILE A 271 -2.44 -10.60 4.51
N ALA A 272 -2.69 -10.01 3.33
CA ALA A 272 -1.78 -10.15 2.20
C ALA A 272 -0.40 -9.53 2.50
N MET A 273 -0.35 -8.34 3.06
CA MET A 273 0.92 -7.67 3.39
C MET A 273 1.70 -8.43 4.47
N THR A 274 1.03 -8.86 5.55
CA THR A 274 1.68 -9.62 6.64
C THR A 274 2.23 -10.95 6.16
N ASP A 275 1.49 -11.68 5.33
CA ASP A 275 1.98 -12.93 4.72
C ASP A 275 3.15 -12.71 3.75
N ALA A 276 3.07 -11.67 2.92
CA ALA A 276 4.09 -11.34 1.93
C ALA A 276 5.44 -11.01 2.61
N LEU A 277 5.40 -10.11 3.59
CA LEU A 277 6.57 -9.65 4.32
C LEU A 277 7.00 -10.58 5.45
N GLY A 278 6.09 -11.46 5.90
CA GLY A 278 6.33 -12.34 7.04
C GLY A 278 6.48 -11.58 8.36
N VAL A 279 5.80 -10.45 8.52
CA VAL A 279 5.82 -9.62 9.74
C VAL A 279 4.47 -9.71 10.42
N SER A 280 4.45 -10.05 11.71
CA SER A 280 3.23 -10.13 12.50
C SER A 280 2.77 -8.76 12.99
N ILE A 281 1.46 -8.49 12.94
CA ILE A 281 0.86 -7.22 13.38
C ILE A 281 -0.28 -7.51 14.35
N ARG A 282 -0.35 -6.78 15.47
CA ARG A 282 -1.53 -6.71 16.33
C ARG A 282 -2.36 -5.48 15.97
N VAL A 283 -3.65 -5.65 15.72
CA VAL A 283 -4.59 -4.54 15.54
C VAL A 283 -5.55 -4.51 16.71
N VAL A 284 -5.55 -3.41 17.44
CA VAL A 284 -6.39 -3.15 18.61
C VAL A 284 -7.61 -2.33 18.18
N TYR A 285 -8.81 -2.85 18.38
CA TYR A 285 -10.05 -2.24 17.90
C TYR A 285 -10.68 -1.34 18.97
N LEU A 286 -10.71 -0.03 18.69
CA LEU A 286 -11.44 0.94 19.48
C LEU A 286 -12.77 1.27 18.80
N ASP A 287 -13.78 0.46 19.10
CA ASP A 287 -15.14 0.58 18.60
C ASP A 287 -16.17 0.50 19.74
N ARG A 288 -17.46 0.62 19.40
CA ARG A 288 -18.56 0.51 20.37
C ARG A 288 -18.98 -0.94 20.66
N SER A 289 -18.24 -1.94 20.17
CA SER A 289 -18.59 -3.34 20.44
C SER A 289 -18.44 -3.62 21.94
N SER A 290 -19.35 -4.42 22.50
CA SER A 290 -19.21 -4.98 23.84
C SER A 290 -19.06 -6.48 23.72
N CYS A 291 -18.27 -7.11 24.59
CA CYS A 291 -18.19 -8.56 24.64
C CYS A 291 -19.55 -9.11 25.11
N ASP A 292 -19.97 -10.27 24.59
CA ASP A 292 -21.24 -10.94 24.93
C ASP A 292 -21.46 -11.19 26.44
N LYS A 293 -20.40 -11.05 27.25
CA LYS A 293 -20.44 -11.19 28.71
C LYS A 293 -20.71 -9.88 29.46
N GLY A 294 -20.92 -8.76 28.77
CA GLY A 294 -21.14 -7.45 29.39
C GLY A 294 -19.89 -6.80 29.98
N GLU A 295 -18.73 -7.47 29.94
CA GLU A 295 -17.44 -6.87 30.27
C GLU A 295 -16.93 -6.06 29.07
N LEU A 296 -16.64 -4.78 29.32
CA LEU A 296 -15.95 -3.92 28.37
C LEU A 296 -14.50 -4.37 28.30
N ALA A 297 -14.09 -4.86 27.14
CA ALA A 297 -12.71 -5.23 26.85
C ALA A 297 -12.27 -4.56 25.55
N VAL A 298 -10.96 -4.27 25.47
CA VAL A 298 -10.35 -3.80 24.23
C VAL A 298 -9.99 -5.03 23.39
N ASN A 299 -10.77 -5.27 22.34
CA ASN A 299 -10.55 -6.39 21.43
C ASN A 299 -9.30 -6.14 20.58
N HIS A 300 -8.59 -7.21 20.25
CA HIS A 300 -7.49 -7.15 19.30
C HIS A 300 -7.51 -8.38 18.38
N HIS A 301 -6.87 -8.24 17.23
CA HIS A 301 -6.64 -9.33 16.29
C HIS A 301 -5.15 -9.38 15.93
N ASP A 302 -4.56 -10.56 16.02
CA ASP A 302 -3.17 -10.80 15.64
C ASP A 302 -3.12 -11.40 14.24
N PHE A 303 -2.52 -10.65 13.32
CA PHE A 303 -2.24 -11.09 11.96
C PHE A 303 -0.86 -11.73 11.95
N ILE A 304 -0.84 -13.06 11.98
CA ILE A 304 0.39 -13.86 12.03
C ILE A 304 0.60 -14.50 10.66
N PRO A 305 1.80 -14.38 10.06
CA PRO A 305 2.08 -14.97 8.76
C PRO A 305 1.79 -16.48 8.73
N THR A 306 1.19 -16.96 7.65
CA THR A 306 0.77 -18.36 7.48
C THR A 306 1.97 -19.32 7.61
N ALA A 307 3.15 -18.93 7.12
CA ALA A 307 4.37 -19.72 7.23
C ALA A 307 4.91 -19.84 8.68
N ALA A 308 4.53 -18.92 9.58
CA ALA A 308 4.84 -19.03 11.00
C ALA A 308 3.81 -19.91 11.74
N SER A 309 2.59 -20.00 11.21
CA SER A 309 1.50 -20.81 11.77
C SER A 309 1.60 -22.30 11.41
N SER A 310 2.31 -22.66 10.33
CA SER A 310 2.47 -24.04 9.85
C SER A 310 3.46 -24.89 10.66
N VAL A 311 4.15 -24.32 11.65
CA VAL A 311 4.96 -25.09 12.62
C VAL A 311 4.10 -25.75 13.72
N GLY A 312 2.77 -25.50 13.75
CA GLY A 312 1.89 -26.00 14.81
C GLY A 312 0.60 -26.71 14.38
N SER A 313 0.33 -26.88 13.08
CA SER A 313 -0.98 -27.40 12.63
C SER A 313 -0.92 -28.89 12.26
N SER A 314 -0.59 -29.72 13.24
CA SER A 314 -1.12 -31.08 13.30
C SER A 314 -1.47 -31.42 14.75
N SER A 315 -2.72 -31.81 14.94
CA SER A 315 -3.36 -32.22 16.20
C SER A 315 -3.81 -31.12 17.16
N SER A 316 -5.11 -31.19 17.42
CA SER A 316 -5.83 -30.68 18.58
C SER A 316 -5.06 -30.83 19.89
N SER A 317 -5.36 -29.89 20.81
CA SER A 317 -5.02 -29.85 22.24
C SER A 317 -3.64 -29.31 22.60
N SER A 318 -3.67 -28.11 23.19
CA SER A 318 -2.76 -27.64 24.23
C SER A 318 -1.26 -27.85 23.96
N ALA A 319 -0.72 -27.11 23.00
CA ALA A 319 0.72 -26.88 22.90
C ALA A 319 0.96 -25.40 22.58
N SER A 320 1.47 -24.65 23.57
CA SER A 320 2.08 -23.34 23.41
C SER A 320 3.33 -23.47 22.53
N GLY A 321 3.14 -23.68 21.22
CA GLY A 321 4.16 -23.32 20.26
C GLY A 321 4.45 -21.83 20.44
N ASN A 322 5.71 -21.43 20.42
CA ASN A 322 6.13 -20.04 20.64
C ASN A 322 5.50 -19.13 19.56
N ILE A 323 4.26 -18.70 19.78
CA ILE A 323 3.64 -17.63 19.02
C ILE A 323 4.38 -16.38 19.45
N THR A 324 5.35 -15.97 18.64
CA THR A 324 6.08 -14.72 18.86
C THR A 324 5.05 -13.61 18.87
N GLU A 325 4.96 -12.90 19.99
CA GLU A 325 4.02 -11.80 20.14
C GLU A 325 4.34 -10.70 19.12
N PRO A 326 3.34 -10.12 18.42
CA PRO A 326 3.59 -9.08 17.44
C PRO A 326 4.30 -7.86 18.05
N PHE A 327 5.42 -7.46 17.47
CA PHE A 327 6.15 -6.25 17.90
C PHE A 327 5.57 -4.96 17.32
N ILE A 328 4.71 -5.05 16.30
CA ILE A 328 3.93 -3.92 15.77
C ILE A 328 2.51 -4.01 16.31
N THR A 329 2.09 -2.96 17.02
CA THR A 329 0.70 -2.80 17.47
C THR A 329 0.11 -1.53 16.87
N LEU A 330 -1.02 -1.67 16.19
CA LEU A 330 -1.79 -0.58 15.61
C LEU A 330 -3.12 -0.40 16.36
N LEU A 331 -3.54 0.85 16.55
CA LEU A 331 -4.89 1.19 16.98
C LEU A 331 -5.76 1.37 15.74
N TYR A 332 -6.83 0.59 15.64
CA TYR A 332 -7.88 0.82 14.65
C TYR A 332 -9.04 1.60 15.28
N ARG A 333 -9.38 2.70 14.64
CA ARG A 333 -10.65 3.43 14.79
C ARG A 333 -11.39 3.31 13.45
N PRO A 334 -12.73 3.39 13.40
CA PRO A 334 -13.45 3.28 12.12
C PRO A 334 -12.85 4.20 11.03
N GLY A 335 -12.24 3.58 10.00
CA GLY A 335 -11.58 4.28 8.89
C GLY A 335 -10.15 4.80 9.15
N HIS A 336 -9.51 4.48 10.29
CA HIS A 336 -8.21 5.05 10.64
C HIS A 336 -7.30 4.14 11.45
N TYR A 337 -5.99 4.22 11.18
CA TYR A 337 -4.95 3.49 11.89
C TYR A 337 -3.91 4.43 12.50
N ASP A 338 -3.58 4.18 13.76
CA ASP A 338 -2.48 4.82 14.49
C ASP A 338 -1.53 3.78 15.07
N ILE A 339 -0.36 4.19 15.53
CA ILE A 339 0.62 3.30 16.16
C ILE A 339 0.41 3.33 17.67
N LEU A 340 0.43 2.16 18.32
CA LEU A 340 0.40 2.01 19.77
C LEU A 340 1.75 1.54 20.30
N TYR A 341 2.15 2.12 21.42
CA TYR A 341 3.36 1.74 22.13
C TYR A 341 3.00 1.09 23.46
N ARG A 342 3.40 -0.16 23.61
CA ARG A 342 3.24 -0.90 24.86
C ARG A 342 4.06 -0.25 25.98
N ARG A 343 3.58 -0.39 27.22
CA ARG A 343 4.29 0.02 28.43
C ARG A 343 5.56 -0.78 28.67
#